data_AF-A0AAV8WI92-F1
#
_entry.id   AF-A0AAV8WI92-F1
#
_cell.length_a   1.000
_cell.length_b   1.000
_cell.length_c   1.000
_cell.angle_alpha   90.00
_cell.angle_beta   90.00
_cell.angle_gamma   90.00
#
_symmetry.space_group_name_H-M   'P 1'
#
loop_
_entity.id
_entity.type
_entity.pdbx_description
1 polymer ?
#
loop_
_entity_poly.entity_id
_entity_poly.type
_entity_poly.pdbx_seq_one_letter_code
_entity_poly.pdbx_strand_id
1 'polypeptide(L)'
;MINATYKTLPIQRDSPSDMWRYLEILDNALMEINIDTTSCLQRSLCSTVRASSKNVNDGNGSSMDKIIDGLASNEWLQRFMSETPFYAAMKSGLRDSDCGREYDKCTVSKGALNMILKKLAGLVHGQGQNKDMFS
;
A
#
# COMPACT_ATOMS: atom_id res chain seq x y z
N MET A 1 -8.94 -32.13 44.14
CA MET A 1 -9.91 -31.71 43.11
C MET A 1 -9.60 -30.27 42.74
N ILE A 2 -9.08 -30.02 41.53
CA ILE A 2 -9.09 -28.68 40.92
C ILE A 2 -9.41 -28.91 39.44
N ASN A 3 -10.65 -28.65 39.05
CA ASN A 3 -11.12 -28.71 37.67
C ASN A 3 -10.99 -27.31 37.08
N ALA A 4 -9.95 -27.08 36.27
CA ALA A 4 -9.78 -25.84 35.56
C ALA A 4 -10.45 -25.94 34.19
N THR A 5 -11.73 -25.54 34.14
CA THR A 5 -12.46 -25.37 32.88
C THR A 5 -11.87 -24.18 32.12
N TYR A 6 -11.02 -24.46 31.13
CA TYR A 6 -10.55 -23.44 30.20
C TYR A 6 -11.73 -23.04 29.30
N LYS A 7 -12.26 -21.84 29.52
CA LYS A 7 -13.30 -21.27 28.67
C LYS A 7 -12.63 -20.83 27.36
N THR A 8 -12.77 -21.62 26.31
CA THR A 8 -12.38 -21.21 24.95
C THR A 8 -13.23 -20.01 24.54
N LEU A 9 -12.59 -18.85 24.39
CA LEU A 9 -13.20 -17.69 23.76
C LEU A 9 -13.40 -18.01 22.26
N PRO A 10 -14.59 -17.74 21.68
CA PRO A 10 -14.77 -17.91 20.25
C PRO A 10 -13.87 -16.90 19.53
N ILE A 11 -12.90 -17.41 18.77
CA ILE A 11 -12.15 -16.63 17.80
C ILE A 11 -13.18 -16.21 16.74
N GLN A 12 -13.64 -14.96 16.78
CA GLN A 12 -14.37 -14.39 15.66
C GLN A 12 -13.39 -14.27 14.50
N ARG A 13 -13.48 -15.24 13.58
CA ARG A 13 -12.74 -15.22 12.32
C ARG A 13 -13.49 -14.26 11.40
N ASP A 14 -13.10 -12.98 11.39
CA ASP A 14 -13.57 -12.02 10.38
C ASP A 14 -13.40 -12.65 8.98
N SER A 15 -14.44 -12.56 8.16
CA SER A 15 -14.56 -13.30 6.91
C SER A 15 -13.38 -13.01 5.96
N PRO A 16 -12.63 -14.03 5.51
CA PRO A 16 -11.54 -13.86 4.54
C PRO A 16 -12.00 -13.24 3.21
N SER A 17 -13.28 -13.37 2.84
CA SER A 17 -13.81 -13.09 1.50
C SER A 17 -13.57 -11.66 1.03
N ASP A 18 -13.76 -10.69 1.92
CA ASP A 18 -13.78 -9.29 1.51
C ASP A 18 -12.36 -8.76 1.38
N MET A 19 -11.47 -9.15 2.29
CA MET A 19 -10.04 -8.84 2.22
C MET A 19 -9.38 -9.48 0.98
N TRP A 20 -9.66 -10.75 0.72
CA TRP A 20 -9.16 -11.44 -0.49
C TRP A 20 -9.63 -10.75 -1.76
N ARG A 21 -10.89 -10.28 -1.79
CA ARG A 21 -11.43 -9.54 -2.93
C ARG A 21 -10.74 -8.19 -3.15
N TYR A 22 -10.37 -7.47 -2.08
CA TYR A 22 -9.57 -6.25 -2.23
C TYR A 22 -8.15 -6.54 -2.73
N LEU A 23 -7.52 -7.62 -2.24
CA LEU A 23 -6.22 -8.07 -2.71
C LEU A 23 -6.26 -8.50 -4.18
N GLU A 24 -7.32 -9.16 -4.61
CA GLU A 24 -7.54 -9.60 -5.99
C GLU A 24 -7.82 -8.41 -6.93
N ILE A 25 -8.61 -7.42 -6.50
CA ILE A 25 -8.82 -6.19 -7.26
C ILE A 25 -7.51 -5.41 -7.39
N LEU A 26 -6.71 -5.37 -6.32
CA LEU A 26 -5.39 -4.75 -6.32
C LEU A 26 -4.45 -5.49 -7.28
N ASP A 27 -4.36 -6.81 -7.18
CA ASP A 27 -3.52 -7.66 -8.03
C ASP A 27 -3.89 -7.51 -9.52
N ASN A 28 -5.18 -7.57 -9.85
CA ASN A 28 -5.67 -7.37 -11.22
C ASN A 28 -5.40 -5.95 -11.75
N ALA A 29 -5.56 -4.92 -10.91
CA ALA A 29 -5.24 -3.55 -11.29
C ALA A 29 -3.73 -3.35 -11.55
N LEU A 30 -2.89 -4.15 -10.90
CA LEU A 30 -1.43 -4.14 -11.07
C LEU A 30 -0.97 -4.96 -12.29
N MET A 31 -1.70 -6.03 -12.67
CA MET A 31 -1.39 -6.85 -13.85
C MET A 31 -1.74 -6.19 -15.20
N GLU A 32 -2.78 -5.36 -15.25
CA GLU A 32 -3.20 -4.69 -16.51
C GLU A 32 -2.32 -3.48 -16.90
N ILE A 33 -1.45 -3.01 -16.01
CA ILE A 33 -0.67 -1.80 -16.23
C ILE A 33 0.81 -2.17 -16.31
N ASN A 34 1.37 -2.09 -17.52
CA ASN A 34 2.77 -2.35 -17.84
C ASN A 34 3.69 -1.23 -17.29
N ILE A 35 3.64 -1.02 -15.98
CA ILE A 35 4.51 -0.16 -15.17
C ILE A 35 5.41 -1.11 -14.36
N ASP A 36 6.62 -0.67 -14.04
CA ASP A 36 7.41 -1.31 -12.99
C ASP A 36 6.70 -1.07 -11.64
N THR A 37 5.69 -1.89 -11.39
CA THR A 37 4.81 -1.83 -10.23
C THR A 37 5.63 -1.93 -8.95
N THR A 38 6.72 -2.68 -8.96
CA THR A 38 7.66 -2.77 -7.84
C THR A 38 8.31 -1.42 -7.56
N SER A 39 8.87 -0.75 -8.58
CA SER A 39 9.46 0.59 -8.43
C SER A 39 8.44 1.63 -7.95
N CYS A 40 7.19 1.57 -8.40
CA CYS A 40 6.14 2.49 -7.93
C CYS A 40 5.69 2.20 -6.49
N LEU A 41 5.58 0.93 -6.11
CA LEU A 41 5.29 0.56 -4.72
C LEU A 41 6.43 0.94 -3.78
N GLN A 42 7.68 0.74 -4.19
CA GLN A 42 8.85 1.21 -3.46
C GLN A 42 8.83 2.73 -3.27
N ARG A 43 8.54 3.49 -4.33
CA ARG A 43 8.39 4.95 -4.25
C ARG A 43 7.32 5.37 -3.24
N SER A 44 6.16 4.74 -3.31
CA SER A 44 5.03 5.01 -2.41
C SER A 44 5.36 4.68 -0.96
N LEU A 45 5.95 3.51 -0.72
CA LEU A 45 6.38 3.08 0.60
C LEU A 45 7.42 4.04 1.20
N CYS A 46 8.48 4.35 0.45
CA CYS A 46 9.50 5.31 0.85
C CYS A 46 8.87 6.66 1.22
N SER A 47 7.99 7.18 0.37
CA SER A 47 7.37 8.49 0.57
C SER A 47 6.47 8.52 1.80
N THR A 48 5.74 7.43 2.04
CA THR A 48 4.85 7.27 3.21
C THR A 48 5.67 7.23 4.50
N VAL A 49 6.69 6.36 4.56
CA VAL A 49 7.56 6.25 5.73
C VAL A 49 8.30 7.56 6.00
N ARG A 50 8.81 8.22 4.95
CA ARG A 50 9.44 9.54 5.04
C ARG A 50 8.51 10.57 5.65
N ALA A 51 7.30 10.71 5.10
CA ALA A 51 6.33 11.70 5.56
C ALA A 51 5.95 11.45 7.03
N SER A 52 5.64 10.20 7.38
CA SER A 52 5.29 9.84 8.76
C SER A 52 6.46 10.05 9.73
N SER A 53 7.66 9.61 9.38
CA SER A 53 8.85 9.80 10.23
C SER A 53 9.17 11.28 10.44
N LYS A 54 9.09 12.08 9.37
CA LYS A 54 9.24 13.52 9.44
C LYS A 54 8.18 14.17 10.33
N ASN A 55 6.91 13.84 10.14
CA ASN A 55 5.83 14.40 10.96
C ASN A 55 6.01 14.04 12.44
N VAL A 56 6.41 12.79 12.75
CA VAL A 56 6.70 12.36 14.12
C VAL A 56 7.87 13.14 14.71
N ASN A 57 8.98 13.28 13.98
CA ASN A 57 10.16 14.04 14.40
C ASN A 57 9.88 15.53 14.61
N ASP A 58 9.04 16.13 13.76
CA ASP A 58 8.63 17.54 13.82
C ASP A 58 7.56 17.79 14.92
N GLY A 59 7.10 16.74 15.62
CA GLY A 59 6.08 16.84 16.68
C GLY A 59 4.63 16.97 16.17
N ASN A 60 4.42 16.89 14.86
CA ASN A 60 3.12 17.02 14.19
C ASN A 60 2.51 15.67 13.75
N GLY A 61 3.10 14.54 14.18
CA GLY A 61 2.70 13.20 13.78
C GLY A 61 1.33 12.79 14.31
N SER A 62 0.45 12.37 13.40
CA SER A 62 -0.81 11.72 13.75
C SER A 62 -0.59 10.34 14.40
N SER A 63 -1.65 9.74 14.96
CA SER A 63 -1.58 8.36 15.48
C SER A 63 -1.13 7.37 14.40
N MET A 64 -1.55 7.58 13.15
CA MET A 64 -1.14 6.71 12.04
C MET A 64 0.33 6.94 11.67
N ASP A 65 0.81 8.19 11.71
CA ASP A 65 2.23 8.46 11.47
C ASP A 65 3.12 7.77 12.52
N LYS A 66 2.70 7.79 13.79
CA LYS A 66 3.41 7.10 14.88
C LYS A 66 3.43 5.59 14.70
N ILE A 67 2.33 5.00 14.23
CA ILE A 67 2.27 3.56 13.94
C ILE A 67 3.21 3.22 12.78
N ILE A 68 3.16 4.00 11.69
CA ILE A 68 4.00 3.78 10.50
C ILE A 68 5.48 3.93 10.88
N ASP A 69 5.85 5.02 11.55
CA ASP A 69 7.22 5.27 12.00
C ASP A 69 7.71 4.20 12.98
N GLY A 70 6.88 3.80 13.96
CA GLY A 70 7.20 2.75 14.91
C GLY A 70 7.37 1.37 14.29
N LEU A 71 6.54 1.01 13.30
CA LEU A 71 6.69 -0.24 12.55
C LEU A 71 7.93 -0.20 11.66
N ALA A 72 8.13 0.88 10.90
CA ALA A 72 9.26 1.00 9.99
C ALA A 72 10.61 0.99 10.73
N SER A 73 10.67 1.65 11.89
CA SER A 73 11.87 1.68 12.74
C SER A 73 12.09 0.38 13.54
N ASN A 74 11.11 -0.54 13.57
CA ASN A 74 11.22 -1.78 14.33
C ASN A 74 12.28 -2.73 13.75
N GLU A 75 13.24 -3.15 14.58
CA GLU A 75 14.32 -4.05 14.14
C GLU A 75 13.83 -5.42 13.66
N TRP A 76 12.80 -5.98 14.29
CA TRP A 76 12.26 -7.27 13.88
C TRP A 76 11.63 -7.18 12.49
N LEU A 77 10.85 -6.12 12.22
CA LEU A 77 10.28 -5.91 10.88
C LEU A 77 11.38 -5.67 9.84
N GLN A 78 12.42 -4.90 10.20
CA GLN A 78 13.56 -4.67 9.33
C GLN A 78 14.30 -5.97 8.98
N ARG A 79 14.51 -6.88 9.94
CA ARG A 79 15.11 -8.20 9.68
C ARG A 79 14.20 -9.05 8.80
N PHE A 80 12.91 -9.08 9.11
CA PHE A 80 11.91 -9.82 8.33
C PHE A 80 11.86 -9.38 6.87
N MET A 81 11.99 -8.08 6.60
CA MET A 81 11.91 -7.52 5.25
C MET A 81 13.26 -7.49 4.51
N SER A 82 14.39 -7.80 5.16
CA SER A 82 15.75 -7.50 4.69
C SER A 82 16.12 -7.96 3.27
N GLU A 83 15.48 -9.01 2.77
CA GLU A 83 15.69 -9.55 1.41
C GLU A 83 14.66 -9.05 0.38
N THR A 84 13.73 -8.20 0.80
CA THR A 84 12.68 -7.67 -0.07
C THR A 84 13.10 -6.35 -0.71
N PRO A 85 12.62 -6.06 -1.93
CA PRO A 85 12.81 -4.74 -2.55
C PRO A 85 12.21 -3.60 -1.68
N PHE A 86 11.24 -3.91 -0.83
CA PHE A 86 10.57 -2.95 0.05
C PHE A 86 11.41 -2.52 1.25
N TYR A 87 12.37 -3.34 1.68
CA TYR A 87 13.27 -2.98 2.79
C TYR A 87 14.12 -1.75 2.45
N ALA A 88 14.67 -1.70 1.24
CA ALA A 88 15.42 -0.54 0.78
C ALA A 88 14.55 0.73 0.80
N ALA A 89 13.32 0.65 0.29
CA ALA A 89 12.38 1.77 0.28
C ALA A 89 12.01 2.26 1.68
N MET A 90 11.72 1.35 2.60
CA MET A 90 11.45 1.68 3.99
C MET A 90 12.65 2.37 4.65
N LYS A 91 13.87 1.85 4.44
CA LYS A 91 15.10 2.45 5.00
C LYS A 91 15.41 3.83 4.40
N SER A 92 15.20 4.03 3.11
CA SER A 92 15.36 5.34 2.47
C SER A 92 14.33 6.34 3.01
N GLY A 93 13.09 5.90 3.28
CA GLY A 93 12.08 6.72 3.94
C GLY A 93 12.51 7.19 5.33
N LEU A 94 13.00 6.28 6.18
CA LEU A 94 13.50 6.61 7.53
C LEU A 94 14.71 7.55 7.54
N ARG A 95 15.47 7.60 6.43
CA ARG A 95 16.65 8.47 6.28
C ARG A 95 16.31 9.86 5.71
N ASP A 96 15.02 10.15 5.53
CA ASP A 96 14.54 11.38 4.86
C ASP A 96 15.06 11.55 3.41
N SER A 97 15.32 10.44 2.71
CA SER A 97 15.79 10.45 1.32
C SER A 97 14.78 11.05 0.34
N ASP A 98 15.26 11.53 -0.82
CA ASP A 98 14.40 11.90 -1.94
C ASP A 98 13.87 10.65 -2.67
N CYS A 99 12.76 10.11 -2.18
CA CYS A 99 12.06 8.97 -2.75
C CYS A 99 11.66 9.15 -4.22
N GLY A 100 11.45 10.39 -4.68
CA GLY A 100 11.09 10.66 -6.06
C GLY A 100 12.27 10.47 -7.02
N ARG A 101 13.47 10.84 -6.55
CA ARG A 101 14.72 10.64 -7.28
C ARG A 101 15.25 9.21 -7.17
N GLU A 102 15.08 8.57 -6.01
CA GLU A 102 15.60 7.23 -5.75
C GLU A 102 14.79 6.13 -6.46
N TYR A 103 13.50 6.40 -6.72
CA TYR A 103 12.58 5.51 -7.43
C TYR A 103 12.00 6.17 -8.69
N ASP A 104 12.89 6.71 -9.52
CA ASP A 104 12.57 7.42 -10.78
C ASP A 104 12.00 6.50 -11.87
N LYS A 105 12.32 5.20 -11.81
CA LYS A 105 11.74 4.13 -12.65
C LYS A 105 10.23 3.99 -12.50
N CYS A 106 9.64 4.55 -11.44
CA CYS A 106 8.19 4.73 -11.37
C CYS A 106 7.73 5.82 -12.34
N THR A 107 7.63 5.46 -13.63
CA THR A 107 7.01 6.28 -14.66
C THR A 107 5.56 5.87 -14.81
N VAL A 108 4.63 6.67 -14.29
CA VAL A 108 3.22 6.52 -14.63
C VAL A 108 3.07 6.84 -16.11
N SER A 109 2.94 5.79 -16.93
CA SER A 109 2.73 5.97 -18.38
C SER A 109 1.48 6.82 -18.61
N LYS A 110 1.52 7.70 -19.62
CA LYS A 110 0.35 8.50 -20.04
C LYS A 110 -0.87 7.61 -20.32
N GLY A 111 -0.65 6.37 -20.79
CA GLY A 111 -1.71 5.37 -20.97
C GLY A 111 -2.35 4.94 -19.65
N ALA A 112 -1.54 4.64 -18.63
CA ALA A 112 -2.01 4.28 -17.29
C ALA A 112 -2.77 5.43 -16.64
N LEU A 113 -2.25 6.65 -16.76
CA LEU A 113 -2.92 7.85 -16.26
C LEU A 113 -4.29 8.05 -16.95
N ASN A 114 -4.37 7.88 -18.26
CA ASN A 114 -5.62 8.00 -19.00
C ASN A 114 -6.64 6.91 -18.61
N MET A 115 -6.18 5.69 -18.35
CA MET A 115 -7.04 4.61 -17.85
C MET A 115 -7.57 4.90 -16.45
N ILE A 116 -6.72 5.36 -15.53
CA ILE A 116 -7.11 5.76 -14.18
C ILE A 116 -8.10 6.93 -14.24
N LEU A 117 -7.81 7.97 -15.03
CA LEU A 117 -8.69 9.12 -15.22
C LEU A 117 -10.05 8.70 -15.81
N LYS A 118 -10.08 7.80 -16.78
CA LYS A 118 -11.33 7.25 -17.33
C LYS A 118 -12.12 6.44 -16.30
N LYS A 119 -11.46 5.59 -15.50
CA LYS A 119 -12.12 4.82 -14.44
C LYS A 119 -12.68 5.74 -13.35
N LEU A 120 -11.93 6.76 -12.94
CA LEU A 120 -12.39 7.75 -11.95
C LEU A 120 -13.52 8.63 -12.49
N ALA A 121 -13.45 9.06 -13.76
CA ALA A 121 -14.53 9.80 -14.41
C ALA A 121 -15.82 8.96 -14.47
N GLY A 122 -15.72 7.66 -14.74
CA GLY A 122 -16.86 6.73 -14.72
C GLY A 122 -17.43 6.45 -13.32
N LEU A 123 -16.65 6.64 -12.25
CA LEU A 123 -17.13 6.54 -10.87
C LEU A 123 -17.83 7.82 -10.38
N VAL A 124 -17.43 8.98 -10.91
CA VAL A 124 -18.09 10.28 -10.63
C VAL A 124 -19.35 10.46 -11.48
N HIS A 125 -19.39 9.88 -12.69
CA HIS A 125 -20.58 9.83 -13.54
C HIS A 125 -21.23 8.44 -13.48
N GLY A 126 -22.17 8.23 -12.55
CA GLY A 126 -23.03 7.05 -12.58
C GLY A 126 -23.90 7.01 -13.85
N GLN A 127 -23.40 6.41 -14.93
CA GLN A 127 -24.13 6.22 -16.20
C GLN A 127 -23.72 4.88 -16.83
N GLY A 128 -24.74 4.07 -17.12
CA GLY A 128 -24.61 2.71 -17.65
C GLY A 128 -23.93 2.64 -19.01
N GLN A 129 -23.24 1.52 -19.22
CA GLN A 129 -22.77 1.11 -20.53
C GLN A 129 -23.98 0.75 -21.40
N ASN A 130 -24.45 1.69 -22.23
CA ASN A 130 -25.18 1.34 -23.44
C ASN A 130 -24.18 1.23 -24.60
N LYS A 131 -24.50 0.27 -25.47
CA LYS A 131 -23.66 -0.34 -26.49
C LYS A 131 -23.23 0.61 -27.61
N ASP A 132 -22.34 0.04 -28.43
CA ASP A 132 -22.01 0.40 -29.80
C ASP A 132 -20.85 1.39 -29.95
N MET A 133 -19.69 0.87 -30.35
CA MET A 133 -18.89 1.40 -31.48
C MET A 133 -17.56 0.63 -31.61
N PHE A 134 -17.65 -0.60 -32.11
CA PHE A 134 -16.61 -1.15 -32.99
C PHE A 134 -17.36 -1.62 -34.24
N SER A 135 -17.15 -0.88 -35.33
CA SER A 135 -17.47 -1.31 -36.70
C SER A 135 -16.71 -2.56 -37.07
#